data_AF-A0A5N8WR64-F1
#
_entry.id   AF-A0A5N8WR64-F1
#
_cell.length_a   1.000
_cell.length_b   1.000
_cell.length_c   1.000
_cell.angle_alpha   90.00
_cell.angle_beta   90.00
_cell.angle_gamma   90.00
#
_symmetry.space_group_name_H-M   'P 1'
#
loop_
_entity.id
_entity.type
_entity.pdbx_description
1 polymer ?
#
loop_
_entity_poly.entity_id
_entity_poly.type
_entity_poly.pdbx_seq_one_letter_code
_entity_poly.pdbx_strand_id
1 'polypeptide(L)' 'MPVQWQKSSFSGVEGGNCVEVALAQPRLLLREGDSPGKVLAMAPRGLLALIRHIKSERQRDACACTLDNPTSRGEG' A
#
# COMPACT_ATOMS: atom_id res chain seq x y z
N MET A 1 -23.39 -15.34 -6.56
CA MET A 1 -22.88 -14.19 -7.34
C MET A 1 -21.37 -14.22 -7.26
N PRO A 2 -20.62 -14.16 -8.37
CA PRO A 2 -19.16 -14.19 -8.32
C PRO A 2 -18.61 -12.94 -7.63
N VAL A 3 -17.49 -13.09 -6.93
CA VAL A 3 -16.78 -11.96 -6.30
C VAL A 3 -16.28 -11.02 -7.39
N GLN A 4 -16.65 -9.74 -7.30
CA GLN A 4 -16.23 -8.71 -8.25
C GLN A 4 -14.92 -8.08 -7.78
N TRP A 5 -13.82 -8.41 -8.46
CA TRP A 5 -12.49 -7.89 -8.18
C TRP A 5 -12.23 -6.59 -8.94
N GLN A 6 -11.71 -5.59 -8.24
CA GLN A 6 -11.21 -4.36 -8.81
C GLN A 6 -9.69 -4.33 -8.70
N LYS A 7 -9.02 -4.26 -9.86
CA LYS A 7 -7.56 -4.09 -9.96
C LYS A 7 -7.16 -2.64 -9.72
N SER A 8 -6.05 -2.43 -9.03
CA SER A 8 -5.48 -1.09 -8.84
C SER A 8 -5.00 -0.50 -10.17
N SER A 9 -5.27 0.79 -10.40
CA SER A 9 -4.79 1.56 -11.56
C SER A 9 -3.26 1.74 -11.59
N PHE A 10 -2.58 1.51 -10.47
CA PHE A 10 -1.11 1.53 -10.38
C PHE A 10 -0.46 0.22 -10.83
N SER A 11 -1.27 -0.77 -11.21
CA SER A 11 -0.80 -2.04 -11.76
C SER A 11 -0.32 -1.82 -13.19
N GLY A 12 0.98 -1.56 -13.36
CA GLY A 12 1.60 -1.30 -14.66
C GLY A 12 1.68 -2.52 -15.58
N VAL A 13 2.00 -2.26 -16.85
CA VAL A 13 2.21 -3.28 -17.91
C VAL A 13 3.48 -4.11 -17.72
N GLU A 14 4.46 -3.61 -16.97
CA GLU A 14 5.72 -4.31 -16.64
C GLU A 14 5.58 -5.33 -15.49
N GLY A 15 4.37 -5.82 -15.23
CA GLY A 15 4.16 -7.14 -14.64
C GLY A 15 4.72 -7.35 -13.23
N GLY A 16 4.63 -6.37 -12.33
CA GLY A 16 5.05 -6.55 -10.94
C GLY A 16 4.09 -5.87 -9.96
N ASN A 17 3.67 -6.59 -8.92
CA ASN A 17 2.95 -6.05 -7.74
C ASN A 17 1.52 -5.54 -8.01
N CYS A 18 0.74 -6.25 -8.83
CA CYS A 18 -0.69 -5.96 -8.99
C CYS A 18 -1.42 -6.25 -7.68
N VAL A 19 -2.25 -5.32 -7.20
CA VAL A 19 -3.15 -5.56 -6.06
C VAL A 19 -4.60 -5.42 -6.49
N GLU A 20 -5.46 -6.28 -5.95
CA GLU A 20 -6.88 -6.31 -6.26
C GLU A 20 -7.72 -6.34 -4.98
N VAL A 21 -8.87 -5.66 -5.02
CA VAL A 21 -9.81 -5.60 -3.89
C VAL A 21 -11.20 -6.05 -4.33
N ALA A 22 -11.96 -6.64 -3.41
CA ALA A 22 -13.36 -6.97 -3.64
C ALA A 22 -14.22 -6.75 -2.39
N LEU A 23 -15.48 -6.40 -2.59
CA LEU A 23 -16.47 -6.31 -1.52
C LEU A 23 -17.16 -7.66 -1.36
N ALA A 24 -16.98 -8.28 -0.20
CA ALA A 24 -17.64 -9.53 0.21
C ALA A 24 -18.27 -9.32 1.58
N GLN A 25 -19.40 -8.60 1.59
CA GLN A 25 -20.03 -8.08 2.80
C GLN A 25 -20.16 -9.15 3.90
N PRO A 26 -19.78 -8.84 5.15
CA PRO A 26 -19.36 -7.53 5.68
C PRO A 26 -17.84 -7.26 5.57
N ARG A 27 -17.11 -8.04 4.78
CA ARG A 27 -15.64 -7.98 4.66
C ARG A 27 -15.20 -7.35 3.34
N LEU A 28 -13.96 -6.91 3.34
CA LEU A 28 -13.18 -6.59 2.16
C LEU A 28 -12.16 -7.70 1.95
N LEU A 29 -12.03 -8.11 0.69
CA LEU A 29 -11.01 -9.05 0.27
C LEU A 29 -9.89 -8.27 -0.39
N LEU A 30 -8.66 -8.60 -0.05
CA LEU A 30 -7.45 -8.07 -0.66
C LEU A 30 -6.62 -9.26 -1.15
N ARG A 31 -6.11 -9.19 -2.38
CA ARG A 31 -5.18 -10.19 -2.90
C ARG A 31 -4.14 -9.54 -3.80
N GLU A 32 -3.06 -10.28 -3.99
CA GLU A 32 -2.06 -9.99 -5.02
C GLU A 32 -2.51 -10.62 -6.34
N GLY A 33 -2.37 -9.89 -7.45
CA GLY A 33 -2.76 -10.35 -8.78
C GLY A 33 -1.88 -11.50 -9.29
N ASP A 34 -0.62 -11.59 -8.84
CA ASP A 34 0.31 -12.66 -9.22
C ASP A 34 0.17 -13.92 -8.34
N SER A 35 -0.55 -13.80 -7.21
CA SER A 35 -0.86 -14.90 -6.31
C SER A 35 -2.38 -14.94 -6.00
N PRO A 36 -3.24 -15.25 -6.97
CA PRO A 36 -4.70 -15.11 -6.85
C PRO A 36 -5.35 -16.00 -5.78
N GLY A 37 -4.65 -17.04 -5.31
CA GLY A 37 -5.09 -17.92 -4.22
C GLY A 37 -4.85 -17.37 -2.81
N LYS A 38 -4.05 -16.32 -2.65
CA LYS A 38 -3.75 -15.71 -1.35
C LYS A 38 -4.67 -14.52 -1.10
N VAL A 39 -5.80 -14.78 -0.45
CA VAL A 39 -6.82 -13.77 -0.17
C VAL A 39 -6.84 -13.42 1.32
N LEU A 40 -6.62 -12.14 1.62
CA LEU A 40 -6.79 -11.57 2.94
C LEU A 40 -8.23 -11.05 3.08
N ALA A 41 -8.99 -11.58 4.04
CA ALA A 41 -10.32 -11.08 4.37
C ALA A 41 -10.28 -10.23 5.64
N MET A 42 -10.63 -8.94 5.52
CA MET A 42 -10.55 -7.99 6.63
C MET A 42 -11.81 -7.12 6.76
N ALA A 43 -12.03 -6.54 7.94
CA ALA A 43 -13.04 -5.52 8.12
C ALA A 43 -12.63 -4.21 7.41
N PRO A 44 -13.58 -3.34 7.00
CA PRO A 44 -13.26 -2.04 6.40
C PRO A 44 -12.31 -1.19 7.25
N ARG A 45 -12.45 -1.24 8.58
CA ARG A 45 -11.55 -0.55 9.52
C ARG A 45 -10.12 -1.08 9.45
N GLY A 46 -9.94 -2.38 9.23
CA GLY A 46 -8.62 -3.00 9.06
C GLY A 46 -7.92 -2.50 7.80
N LEU A 47 -8.64 -2.40 6.68
CA LEU A 47 -8.09 -1.86 5.43
C LEU A 47 -7.69 -0.39 5.58
N LEU A 48 -8.53 0.42 6.23
CA LEU A 48 -8.22 1.82 6.50
C LEU A 48 -6.96 1.98 7.36
N ALA A 49 -6.83 1.16 8.41
CA ALA A 49 -5.65 1.16 9.27
C ALA A 49 -4.38 0.80 8.48
N LEU A 50 -4.45 -0.23 7.64
CA LEU A 50 -3.35 -0.65 6.76
C LEU A 50 -2.91 0.48 5.81
N ILE A 51 -3.85 1.11 5.11
CA ILE A 51 -3.55 2.22 4.18
C ILE A 51 -2.88 3.38 4.91
N ARG A 52 -3.38 3.74 6.10
CA ARG A 52 -2.78 4.81 6.92
C ARG A 52 -1.37 4.47 7.36
N HIS A 53 -1.15 3.24 7.81
CA HIS A 53 0.17 2.77 8.22
C HIS A 53 1.18 2.85 7.06
N ILE A 54 0.85 2.28 5.89
CA ILE A 54 1.72 2.30 4.70
C ILE A 54 2.05 3.73 4.27
N LYS A 55 1.07 4.63 4.25
CA LYS A 55 1.29 6.04 3.91
C LYS A 55 2.19 6.76 4.92
N SER A 56 2.06 6.43 6.21
CA SER A 56 2.89 7.02 7.26
C SER A 56 4.34 6.52 7.22
N GLU A 57 4.58 5.25 6.87
CA GLU A 57 5.94 4.73 6.65
C GLU A 57 6.61 5.45 5.47
N ARG A 58 5.93 5.55 4.32
CA ARG A 58 6.47 6.25 3.15
C ARG A 58 6.82 7.72 3.42
N GLN A 59 6.08 8.38 4.31
CA GLN A 59 6.34 9.76 4.70
C GLN A 59 7.51 9.88 5.69
N ARG A 60 7.74 8.87 6.55
CA ARG A 60 8.93 8.81 7.41
C ARG A 60 10.21 8.72 6.59
N ASP A 61 10.24 7.84 5.58
CA ASP A 61 11.40 7.70 4.68
C ASP A 61 11.66 8.99 3.90
N ALA A 62 10.60 9.67 3.43
CA ALA A 62 10.74 10.95 2.73
C ALA A 62 11.30 12.07 3.63
N CYS A 63 10.95 12.07 4.92
CA CYS A 63 11.45 13.04 5.89
C CYS A 63 12.89 12.73 6.32
N ALA A 64 13.27 11.45 6.39
CA ALA A 64 14.64 11.02 6.68
C ALA A 64 15.64 11.56 5.63
N CYS A 65 15.27 11.60 4.36
CA CYS A 65 16.10 12.20 3.30
C CYS A 65 16.27 13.73 3.42
N THR A 66 15.49 14.42 4.26
CA THR A 66 15.53 15.89 4.39
C THR A 66 16.31 16.37 5.63
N LEU A 67 16.64 15.48 6.57
CA LEU A 67 17.38 15.83 7.78
C LEU A 67 18.90 15.61 7.67
N ASP A 68 19.39 15.08 6.55
CA ASP A 68 20.82 15.01 6.25
C ASP A 68 21.24 16.25 5.42
N ASN A 69 21.27 17.42 6.06
CA ASN A 69 22.06 18.56 5.57
C ASN A 69 23.23 18.82 6.53
N PRO A 70 24.37 18.14 6.38
CA PRO A 70 25.55 18.40 7.19
C PRO A 70 26.45 19.42 6.47
N THR A 71 26.02 20.68 6.28
CA THR A 71 26.96 21.76 5.93
C THR A 71 26.48 23.11 6.48
N SER A 72 26.68 23.30 7.77
CA SER A 72 26.90 24.64 8.35
C SER A 72 27.80 24.50 9.59
N ARG A 73 28.97 23.85 9.43
CA ARG A 73 30.05 23.98 10.42
C ARG A 73 30.99 25.05 9.90
N GLY A 74 30.92 26.23 10.52
CA GLY A 74 31.85 27.30 10.25
C GLY A 74 33.26 26.96 10.75
N GLU A 75 34.24 27.43 9.98
CA GLU A 75 35.61 27.80 10.35
C GLU A 75 35.92 28.91 9.32
N GLY A 76 36.22 30.16 9.68
CA GLY A 76 37.36 30.63 10.45
C GLY A 76 38.01 31.71 9.59
#